data_AF-A0A166ANT1-F1
#
_entry.id   AF-A0A166ANT1-F1
#
_cell.length_a   1.000
_cell.length_b   1.000
_cell.length_c   1.000
_cell.angle_alpha   90.00
_cell.angle_beta   90.00
_cell.angle_gamma   90.00
#
_symmetry.space_group_name_H-M   'P 1'
#
loop_
_entity.id
_entity.type
_entity.pdbx_description
1 polymer ?
#
loop_
_entity_poly.entity_id
_entity_poly.type
_entity_poly.pdbx_seq_one_letter_code
_entity_poly.pdbx_strand_id
1 'polypeptide(L)'
;RSISTGQAVSHDAESAAICMAVGALVKAVNAKDLHVFADNRGALTTITDTRIHSSQALSTITCQHLRKWLETHDGTITFHWVPGHMNIRLNELVDGDAKDAANNKPPLSFKSYAFLRQGFRQKAMSEWRERTKDPAHIGHQFFEGRRHFALSDRIKTKNTVMALSGGSNDTTARLTRALLCHAPTGEYRSRFHPRESVLCPCDPLHEPFQSRHHTLFECSRYVRPDSFQNQVRQAKDPVLLLYDFIDANPLAFSFAHAP
;
A
#
# COMPACT_ATOMS: atom_id res chain seq x y z
N ARG A 1 34.25 -10.46 -10.81
CA ARG A 1 34.33 -9.00 -11.11
C ARG A 1 32.99 -8.40 -10.75
N SER A 2 32.93 -7.39 -9.89
CA SER A 2 31.69 -6.67 -9.60
C SER A 2 31.31 -5.73 -10.75
N ILE A 3 30.02 -5.52 -10.98
CA ILE A 3 29.49 -4.60 -11.99
C ILE A 3 28.38 -3.74 -11.37
N SER A 4 28.20 -2.52 -11.88
CA SER A 4 27.03 -1.72 -11.51
C SER A 4 25.81 -2.20 -12.29
N THR A 5 24.66 -2.33 -11.64
CA THR A 5 23.38 -2.71 -12.27
C THR A 5 22.55 -1.51 -12.71
N GLY A 6 23.10 -0.29 -12.67
CA GLY A 6 22.33 0.93 -12.91
C GLY A 6 21.35 1.22 -11.77
N GLN A 7 20.16 1.76 -12.09
CA GLN A 7 19.14 2.10 -11.09
C GLN A 7 18.21 0.90 -10.85
N ALA A 8 18.51 0.13 -9.81
CA ALA A 8 17.75 -1.06 -9.42
C ALA A 8 17.42 -1.05 -7.92
N VAL A 9 16.37 -1.77 -7.51
CA VAL A 9 16.21 -2.09 -6.08
C VAL A 9 17.15 -3.24 -5.72
N SER A 10 17.45 -3.40 -4.42
CA SER A 10 18.38 -4.44 -3.95
C SER A 10 18.05 -5.83 -4.50
N HIS A 11 16.77 -6.24 -4.50
CA HIS A 11 16.36 -7.54 -5.06
C HIS A 11 16.75 -7.74 -6.54
N ASP A 12 16.67 -6.70 -7.37
CA ASP A 12 17.08 -6.79 -8.79
C ASP A 12 18.60 -6.91 -8.93
N ALA A 13 19.36 -6.19 -8.10
CA ALA A 13 20.82 -6.26 -8.09
C ALA A 13 21.31 -7.65 -7.66
N GLU A 14 20.69 -8.23 -6.63
CA GLU A 14 20.96 -9.59 -6.17
C GLU A 14 20.61 -10.64 -7.23
N SER A 15 19.45 -10.47 -7.88
CA SER A 15 19.04 -11.34 -9.00
C SER A 15 20.04 -11.27 -10.16
N ALA A 16 20.58 -10.08 -10.46
CA ALA A 16 21.59 -9.90 -11.50
C ALA A 16 22.91 -10.58 -11.11
N ALA A 17 23.33 -10.45 -9.85
CA ALA A 17 24.52 -11.13 -9.33
C ALA A 17 24.42 -12.65 -9.47
N ILE A 18 23.28 -13.24 -9.08
CA ILE A 18 23.02 -14.68 -9.23
C ILE A 18 23.02 -15.08 -10.71
N CYS A 19 22.32 -14.34 -11.58
CA CYS A 19 22.27 -14.61 -13.01
C CYS A 19 23.67 -14.61 -13.65
N MET A 20 24.51 -13.65 -13.28
CA MET A 20 25.91 -13.59 -13.74
C MET A 20 26.75 -14.74 -13.20
N ALA A 21 26.60 -15.09 -11.92
CA ALA A 21 27.30 -16.20 -11.32
C ALA A 21 26.97 -17.51 -12.04
N VAL A 22 25.68 -17.79 -12.27
CA VAL A 22 25.23 -18.96 -13.03
C VAL A 22 25.81 -18.95 -14.45
N GLY A 23 25.69 -17.84 -15.17
CA GLY A 23 26.20 -17.71 -16.53
C GLY A 23 27.71 -17.92 -16.66
N ALA A 24 28.48 -17.61 -15.61
CA ALA A 24 29.91 -17.87 -15.52
C ALA A 24 30.20 -19.34 -15.14
N LEU A 25 29.52 -19.87 -14.12
CA LEU A 25 29.72 -21.22 -13.59
C LEU A 25 29.50 -22.28 -14.66
N VAL A 26 28.39 -22.18 -15.42
CA VAL A 26 28.04 -23.17 -16.47
C VAL A 26 29.03 -23.21 -17.64
N LYS A 27 29.92 -22.22 -17.77
CA LYS A 27 30.95 -22.16 -18.82
C LYS A 27 32.33 -22.55 -18.33
N ALA A 28 32.63 -22.30 -17.06
CA ALA A 28 33.98 -22.33 -16.54
C ALA A 28 34.40 -23.69 -15.97
N VAL A 29 33.45 -24.54 -15.59
CA VAL A 29 33.76 -25.72 -14.76
C VAL A 29 33.08 -26.96 -15.31
N ASN A 30 33.87 -28.00 -15.57
CA ASN A 30 33.36 -29.36 -15.71
C ASN A 30 33.08 -29.96 -14.32
N ALA A 31 32.19 -29.31 -13.57
CA ALA A 31 31.77 -29.73 -12.24
C ALA A 31 30.51 -30.58 -12.34
N LYS A 32 30.42 -31.60 -11.49
CA LYS A 32 29.18 -32.37 -11.32
C LYS A 32 28.11 -31.53 -10.62
N ASP A 33 28.50 -30.77 -9.60
CA ASP A 33 27.56 -30.02 -8.77
C ASP A 33 27.93 -28.54 -8.70
N LEU A 34 26.94 -27.68 -8.90
CA LEU A 34 27.05 -26.23 -8.82
C LEU A 34 26.35 -25.73 -7.55
N HIS A 35 27.04 -24.91 -6.77
CA HIS A 35 26.52 -24.33 -5.55
C HIS A 35 26.62 -22.81 -5.59
N VAL A 36 25.47 -22.13 -5.43
CA VAL A 36 25.39 -20.67 -5.39
C VAL A 36 24.92 -20.25 -4.00
N PHE A 37 25.70 -19.40 -3.33
CA PHE A 37 25.39 -18.88 -2.01
C PHE A 37 25.04 -17.40 -2.10
N ALA A 38 23.93 -16.98 -1.49
CA ALA A 38 23.55 -15.56 -1.38
C ALA A 38 22.72 -15.30 -0.12
N ASP A 39 22.70 -14.06 0.35
CA ASP A 39 21.95 -13.67 1.55
C ASP A 39 20.54 -13.12 1.26
N ASN A 40 20.25 -12.84 -0.01
CA ASN A 40 18.90 -12.49 -0.44
C ASN A 40 18.06 -13.73 -0.75
N ARG A 41 17.37 -14.24 0.28
CA ARG A 41 16.43 -15.38 0.15
C ARG A 41 15.36 -15.15 -0.92
N GLY A 42 14.87 -13.91 -1.05
CA GLY A 42 13.87 -13.54 -2.06
C GLY A 42 14.40 -13.78 -3.46
N ALA A 43 15.59 -13.26 -3.79
CA ALA A 43 16.24 -13.42 -5.08
C ALA A 43 16.48 -14.91 -5.40
N LEU A 44 17.06 -15.67 -4.46
CA LEU A 44 17.28 -17.12 -4.64
C LEU A 44 15.99 -17.89 -4.94
N THR A 45 14.87 -17.52 -4.28
CA THR A 45 13.58 -18.19 -4.48
C THR A 45 12.96 -17.83 -5.83
N THR A 46 13.17 -16.61 -6.33
CA THR A 46 12.56 -16.13 -7.58
C THR A 46 13.41 -16.34 -8.83
N ILE A 47 14.73 -16.56 -8.73
CA ILE A 47 15.62 -16.53 -9.89
C ILE A 47 15.37 -17.65 -10.90
N THR A 48 14.67 -18.71 -10.51
CA THR A 48 14.25 -19.79 -11.43
C THR A 48 12.75 -19.72 -11.76
N ASP A 49 12.01 -18.77 -11.20
CA ASP A 49 10.60 -18.55 -11.50
C ASP A 49 10.48 -17.69 -12.76
N THR A 50 9.91 -18.23 -13.83
CA THR A 50 9.74 -17.50 -15.10
C THR A 50 8.35 -16.87 -15.25
N ARG A 51 7.51 -16.89 -14.19
CA ARG A 51 6.22 -16.17 -14.18
C ARG A 51 6.43 -14.66 -14.23
N ILE A 52 5.35 -13.89 -14.37
CA ILE A 52 5.43 -12.43 -14.47
C ILE A 52 5.83 -11.83 -13.11
N HIS A 53 7.00 -11.19 -13.06
CA HIS A 53 7.48 -10.39 -11.93
C HIS A 53 8.55 -9.37 -12.39
N SER A 54 8.95 -8.46 -11.50
CA SER A 54 9.82 -7.32 -11.85
C SER A 54 11.18 -7.69 -12.45
N SER A 55 11.72 -8.85 -12.08
CA SER A 55 13.06 -9.33 -12.46
C SER A 55 13.00 -10.53 -13.44
N GLN A 56 11.86 -10.77 -14.09
CA GLN A 56 11.61 -11.96 -14.92
C GLN A 56 12.65 -12.15 -16.04
N ALA A 57 13.19 -11.07 -16.59
CA ALA A 57 14.24 -11.14 -17.61
C ALA A 57 15.48 -11.88 -17.08
N LEU A 58 15.90 -11.59 -15.84
CA LEU A 58 17.03 -12.25 -15.19
C LEU A 58 16.72 -13.72 -14.89
N SER A 59 15.48 -14.03 -14.49
CA SER A 59 15.06 -15.42 -14.28
C SER A 59 15.07 -16.21 -15.58
N THR A 60 14.56 -15.62 -16.66
CA THR A 60 14.56 -16.25 -17.99
C THR A 60 15.98 -16.51 -18.48
N ILE A 61 16.90 -15.54 -18.37
CA ILE A 61 18.29 -15.70 -18.77
C ILE A 61 18.98 -16.78 -17.90
N THR A 62 18.73 -16.79 -16.59
CA THR A 62 19.26 -17.82 -15.69
C THR A 62 18.78 -19.21 -16.10
N CYS A 63 17.48 -19.39 -16.34
CA CYS A 63 16.91 -20.65 -16.79
C CYS A 63 17.44 -21.07 -18.17
N GLN A 64 17.72 -20.14 -19.08
CA GLN A 64 18.37 -20.44 -20.36
C GLN A 64 19.78 -20.99 -20.17
N HIS A 65 20.58 -20.39 -19.28
CA HIS A 65 21.91 -20.89 -18.93
C HIS A 65 21.84 -22.28 -18.30
N LEU A 66 20.96 -22.48 -17.32
CA LEU A 66 20.81 -23.76 -16.64
C LEU A 66 20.30 -24.85 -17.56
N ARG A 67 19.32 -24.57 -18.41
CA ARG A 67 18.79 -25.54 -19.38
C ARG A 67 19.90 -26.10 -20.25
N LYS A 68 20.71 -25.23 -20.87
CA LYS A 68 21.81 -25.65 -21.74
C LYS A 68 22.83 -26.52 -21.01
N TRP A 69 23.11 -26.21 -19.74
CA TRP A 69 24.04 -26.98 -18.92
C TRP A 69 23.45 -28.35 -18.53
N LEU A 70 22.24 -28.38 -17.99
CA LEU A 70 21.54 -29.59 -17.54
C LEU A 70 21.19 -30.56 -18.69
N GLU A 71 21.00 -30.06 -19.91
CA GLU A 71 20.79 -30.91 -21.09
C GLU A 71 22.03 -31.76 -21.45
N THR A 72 23.21 -31.33 -21.04
CA THR A 72 24.49 -31.92 -21.44
C THR A 72 25.31 -32.47 -20.28
N HIS A 73 24.86 -32.28 -19.04
CA HIS A 73 25.57 -32.67 -17.82
C HIS A 73 24.62 -33.37 -16.85
N ASP A 74 25.05 -34.51 -16.32
CA ASP A 74 24.36 -35.22 -15.23
C ASP A 74 24.80 -34.63 -13.88
N GLY A 75 24.30 -33.43 -13.60
CA GLY A 75 24.74 -32.61 -12.48
C GLY A 75 23.60 -31.90 -11.76
N THR A 76 23.88 -31.40 -10.56
CA THR A 76 22.89 -30.64 -9.78
C THR A 76 23.30 -29.18 -9.63
N ILE A 77 22.30 -28.30 -9.51
CA ILE A 77 22.51 -26.93 -9.04
C ILE A 77 21.73 -26.71 -7.75
N THR A 78 22.40 -26.17 -6.73
CA THR A 78 21.80 -25.85 -5.44
C THR A 78 22.00 -24.39 -5.09
N PHE A 79 20.90 -23.73 -4.74
CA PHE A 79 20.86 -22.36 -4.22
C PHE A 79 20.81 -22.39 -2.70
N HIS A 80 21.85 -21.87 -2.06
CA HIS A 80 22.02 -21.84 -0.61
C HIS A 80 21.78 -20.43 -0.08
N TRP A 81 20.83 -20.30 0.83
CA TRP A 81 20.70 -19.06 1.59
C TRP A 81 21.74 -19.03 2.72
N VAL A 82 22.44 -17.91 2.84
CA VAL A 82 23.35 -17.63 3.96
C VAL A 82 22.92 -16.35 4.68
N PRO A 83 23.12 -16.21 6.00
CA PRO A 83 22.78 -14.98 6.68
C PRO A 83 23.80 -13.88 6.34
N GLY A 84 23.29 -12.69 5.98
CA GLY A 84 24.13 -11.50 5.79
C GLY A 84 24.60 -10.90 7.12
N HIS A 85 25.72 -10.18 7.11
CA HIS A 85 26.30 -9.47 8.26
C HIS A 85 26.65 -10.35 9.46
N MET A 86 27.00 -11.61 9.20
CA MET A 86 27.37 -12.60 10.23
C MET A 86 28.86 -12.93 10.22
N ASN A 87 29.70 -12.05 9.65
CA ASN A 87 31.15 -12.25 9.53
C ASN A 87 31.55 -13.51 8.74
N ILE A 88 30.69 -13.96 7.81
CA ILE A 88 31.02 -15.02 6.87
C ILE A 88 31.95 -14.41 5.81
N ARG A 89 33.26 -14.67 5.93
CA ARG A 89 34.32 -14.01 5.15
C ARG A 89 34.01 -13.83 3.66
N LEU A 90 33.54 -14.88 2.98
CA LEU A 90 33.24 -14.81 1.54
C LEU A 90 32.00 -13.97 1.23
N ASN A 91 30.96 -14.01 2.08
CA ASN A 91 29.77 -13.20 1.91
C ASN A 91 30.09 -11.71 2.10
N GLU A 92 30.84 -11.37 3.16
CA GLU A 92 31.26 -9.98 3.43
C GLU A 92 32.16 -9.42 2.30
N LEU A 93 33.00 -10.27 1.70
CA LEU A 93 33.81 -9.87 0.54
C LEU A 93 32.93 -9.52 -0.66
N VAL A 94 31.92 -10.35 -0.97
CA VAL A 94 30.99 -10.10 -2.07
C VAL A 94 30.10 -8.88 -1.81
N ASP A 95 29.64 -8.68 -0.57
CA ASP A 95 28.90 -7.47 -0.18
C ASP A 95 29.76 -6.20 -0.32
N GLY A 96 31.03 -6.27 0.06
CA GLY A 96 32.02 -5.20 -0.18
C GLY A 96 32.18 -4.89 -1.67
N ASP A 97 32.34 -5.93 -2.50
CA ASP A 97 32.44 -5.82 -3.96
C ASP A 97 31.18 -5.19 -4.59
N ALA A 98 29.99 -5.52 -4.07
CA ALA A 98 28.72 -4.98 -4.51
C ALA A 98 28.58 -3.49 -4.12
N LYS A 99 28.95 -3.13 -2.89
CA LYS A 99 28.99 -1.73 -2.41
C LYS A 99 29.98 -0.89 -3.20
N ASP A 100 31.18 -1.42 -3.46
CA ASP A 100 32.17 -0.76 -4.31
C ASP A 100 31.62 -0.51 -5.72
N ALA A 101 30.98 -1.52 -6.33
CA ALA A 101 30.37 -1.35 -7.64
C ALA A 101 29.22 -0.33 -7.66
N ALA A 102 28.42 -0.25 -6.60
CA ALA A 102 27.34 0.73 -6.49
C ALA A 102 27.87 2.17 -6.35
N ASN A 103 28.99 2.36 -5.65
CA ASN A 103 29.52 3.69 -5.32
C ASN A 103 30.56 4.20 -6.32
N ASN A 104 31.40 3.32 -6.86
CA ASN A 104 32.62 3.71 -7.56
C ASN A 104 32.61 3.35 -9.05
N LYS A 105 31.68 2.51 -9.52
CA LYS A 105 31.58 2.16 -10.95
C LYS A 105 30.53 3.00 -11.66
N PRO A 106 30.78 3.40 -12.92
CA PRO A 106 29.81 4.17 -13.69
C PRO A 106 28.51 3.36 -13.81
N PRO A 107 27.36 3.95 -13.46
CA PRO A 107 26.09 3.24 -13.51
C PRO A 107 25.74 2.92 -14.96
N LEU A 108 25.26 1.70 -15.19
CA LEU A 108 24.60 1.39 -16.46
C LEU A 108 23.38 2.29 -16.63
N SER A 109 23.07 2.66 -17.88
CA SER A 109 21.84 3.40 -18.23
C SER A 109 20.55 2.59 -17.97
N PHE A 110 20.67 1.37 -17.44
CA PHE A 110 19.56 0.50 -17.10
C PHE A 110 18.79 1.02 -15.89
N LYS A 111 17.46 0.93 -15.98
CA LYS A 111 16.55 1.15 -14.86
C LYS A 111 15.62 -0.05 -14.75
N SER A 112 15.62 -0.69 -13.59
CA SER A 112 14.70 -1.81 -13.36
C SER A 112 13.25 -1.35 -13.31
N TYR A 113 12.33 -2.25 -13.65
CA TYR A 113 10.89 -2.02 -13.51
C TYR A 113 10.50 -1.71 -12.05
N ALA A 114 11.06 -2.44 -11.08
CA ALA A 114 10.77 -2.22 -9.67
C ALA A 114 11.23 -0.84 -9.18
N PHE A 115 12.41 -0.38 -9.60
CA PHE A 115 12.90 0.96 -9.30
C PHE A 115 11.98 2.05 -9.85
N LEU A 116 11.60 1.96 -11.13
CA LEU A 116 10.68 2.91 -11.75
C LEU A 116 9.32 2.93 -11.06
N ARG A 117 8.76 1.76 -10.78
CA ARG A 117 7.49 1.60 -10.07
C ARG A 117 7.56 2.18 -8.65
N GLN A 118 8.68 1.99 -7.93
CA GLN A 118 8.89 2.60 -6.62
C GLN A 118 8.93 4.12 -6.71
N GLY A 119 9.65 4.68 -7.69
CA GLY A 119 9.72 6.12 -7.94
C GLY A 119 8.35 6.72 -8.25
N PHE A 120 7.57 6.12 -9.15
CA PHE A 120 6.21 6.57 -9.45
C PHE A 120 5.30 6.52 -8.23
N ARG A 121 5.38 5.45 -7.43
CA ARG A 121 4.61 5.34 -6.20
C ARG A 121 4.98 6.43 -5.20
N GLN A 122 6.26 6.70 -5.01
CA GLN A 122 6.73 7.77 -4.11
C GLN A 122 6.25 9.14 -4.58
N LYS A 123 6.35 9.43 -5.88
CA LYS A 123 5.86 10.66 -6.48
C LYS A 123 4.36 10.82 -6.28
N ALA A 124 3.56 9.81 -6.64
CA ALA A 124 2.11 9.85 -6.47
C ALA A 124 1.70 10.06 -5.01
N MET A 125 2.35 9.38 -4.07
CA MET A 125 2.10 9.57 -2.64
C MET A 125 2.48 10.99 -2.17
N SER A 126 3.58 11.54 -2.66
CA SER A 126 4.01 12.91 -2.33
C SER A 126 3.03 13.95 -2.87
N GLU A 127 2.63 13.84 -4.13
CA GLU A 127 1.63 14.73 -4.75
C GLU A 127 0.30 14.65 -4.01
N TRP A 128 -0.13 13.44 -3.65
CA TRP A 128 -1.36 13.27 -2.89
C TRP A 128 -1.27 13.91 -1.50
N ARG A 129 -0.13 13.78 -0.79
CA ARG A 129 0.06 14.46 0.51
C ARG A 129 -0.06 15.97 0.40
N GLU A 130 0.54 16.58 -0.62
CA GLU A 130 0.43 18.03 -0.80
C GLU A 130 -1.02 18.43 -1.08
N ARG A 131 -1.74 17.68 -1.93
CA ARG A 131 -3.17 17.91 -2.17
C ARG A 131 -4.01 17.80 -0.89
N THR A 132 -3.65 16.91 0.05
CA THR A 132 -4.39 16.83 1.32
C THR A 132 -4.16 17.99 2.27
N LYS A 133 -3.16 18.82 2.03
CA LYS A 133 -2.94 20.05 2.79
C LYS A 133 -3.68 21.24 2.20
N ASP A 134 -4.10 21.15 0.93
CA ASP A 134 -4.80 22.21 0.21
C ASP A 134 -6.29 22.23 0.58
N PRO A 135 -6.78 23.27 1.31
CA PRO A 135 -8.18 23.37 1.69
C PRO A 135 -9.14 23.41 0.48
N ALA A 136 -8.69 23.92 -0.67
CA ALA A 136 -9.50 23.93 -1.89
C ALA A 136 -9.70 22.53 -2.47
N HIS A 137 -8.77 21.60 -2.20
CA HIS A 137 -8.86 20.21 -2.64
C HIS A 137 -9.65 19.34 -1.67
N ILE A 138 -9.34 19.40 -0.36
CA ILE A 138 -10.00 18.54 0.64
C ILE A 138 -11.40 19.02 1.04
N GLY A 139 -11.68 20.30 0.83
CA GLY A 139 -12.89 20.96 1.31
C GLY A 139 -12.89 21.18 2.83
N HIS A 140 -13.98 21.77 3.32
CA HIS A 140 -14.09 22.21 4.72
C HIS A 140 -14.95 21.29 5.59
N GLN A 141 -15.54 20.25 5.00
CA GLN A 141 -16.51 19.39 5.67
C GLN A 141 -16.07 17.93 5.78
N PHE A 142 -14.80 17.63 5.52
CA PHE A 142 -14.29 16.28 5.75
C PHE A 142 -14.45 15.89 7.24
N PHE A 143 -14.82 14.64 7.52
CA PHE A 143 -15.00 14.15 8.89
C PHE A 143 -13.65 13.85 9.51
N GLU A 144 -13.31 14.57 10.58
CA GLU A 144 -11.99 14.54 11.20
C GLU A 144 -12.07 14.22 12.69
N GLY A 145 -10.97 13.68 13.23
CA GLY A 145 -10.82 13.38 14.64
C GLY A 145 -9.91 14.40 15.33
N ARG A 146 -8.88 13.92 16.02
CA ARG A 146 -7.93 14.75 16.78
C ARG A 146 -7.10 15.71 15.93
N ARG A 147 -6.84 15.35 14.69
CA ARG A 147 -6.00 16.12 13.76
C ARG A 147 -6.69 16.16 12.40
N HIS A 148 -6.35 17.20 11.64
CA HIS A 148 -6.69 17.26 10.23
C HIS A 148 -6.24 16.00 9.51
N PHE A 149 -7.01 15.61 8.49
CA PHE A 149 -6.76 14.41 7.72
C PHE A 149 -5.30 14.38 7.22
N ALA A 150 -4.54 13.41 7.70
CA ALA A 150 -3.15 13.19 7.29
C ALA A 150 -3.03 11.79 6.69
N LEU A 151 -2.62 11.73 5.42
CA LEU A 151 -2.35 10.44 4.78
C LEU A 151 -1.17 9.74 5.43
N SER A 152 -1.35 8.43 5.63
CA SER A 152 -0.27 7.57 6.05
C SER A 152 0.70 7.33 4.90
N ASP A 153 1.99 7.24 5.24
CA ASP A 153 3.06 6.82 4.33
C ASP A 153 2.93 5.37 3.87
N ARG A 154 2.09 4.59 4.56
CA ARG A 154 1.77 3.22 4.23
C ARG A 154 0.41 3.18 3.56
N ILE A 155 0.31 2.40 2.49
CA ILE A 155 -1.01 2.02 1.96
C ILE A 155 -1.72 1.29 3.09
N LYS A 156 -2.76 1.92 3.65
CA LYS A 156 -3.61 1.27 4.64
C LYS A 156 -4.35 0.15 3.93
N THR A 157 -4.14 -1.08 4.36
CA THR A 157 -4.87 -2.25 3.88
C THR A 157 -6.00 -2.65 4.82
N LYS A 158 -6.03 -2.08 6.03
CA LYS A 158 -7.05 -2.31 7.07
C LYS A 158 -7.68 -0.99 7.48
N ASN A 159 -8.92 -1.07 7.98
CA ASN A 159 -9.71 0.05 8.49
C ASN A 159 -9.86 1.21 7.50
N THR A 160 -9.74 0.93 6.20
CA THR A 160 -10.13 1.87 5.14
C THR A 160 -11.63 1.74 4.90
N VAL A 161 -12.26 2.77 4.32
CA VAL A 161 -13.68 2.72 3.92
C VAL A 161 -13.97 1.45 3.12
N MET A 162 -13.12 1.12 2.14
CA MET A 162 -13.27 -0.07 1.30
C MET A 162 -13.07 -1.38 2.06
N ALA A 163 -12.13 -1.42 3.02
CA ALA A 163 -11.92 -2.63 3.82
C ALA A 163 -13.08 -2.87 4.80
N LEU A 164 -13.60 -1.81 5.41
CA LEU A 164 -14.70 -1.88 6.37
C LEU A 164 -16.04 -2.16 5.70
N SER A 165 -16.29 -1.60 4.52
CA SER A 165 -17.53 -1.84 3.81
C SER A 165 -17.67 -3.26 3.27
N GLY A 166 -16.58 -4.04 3.19
CA GLY A 166 -16.61 -5.45 2.79
C GLY A 166 -17.22 -5.69 1.40
N GLY A 167 -17.20 -4.68 0.52
CA GLY A 167 -17.85 -4.73 -0.80
C GLY A 167 -19.33 -4.35 -0.82
N SER A 168 -19.94 -3.99 0.32
CA SER A 168 -21.31 -3.47 0.38
C SER A 168 -21.37 -2.05 -0.23
N ASN A 169 -22.09 -1.91 -1.34
CA ASN A 169 -22.33 -0.63 -1.99
C ASN A 169 -23.08 0.35 -1.07
N ASP A 170 -24.08 -0.15 -0.34
CA ASP A 170 -24.86 0.67 0.59
C ASP A 170 -23.97 1.22 1.72
N THR A 171 -23.21 0.36 2.38
CA THR A 171 -22.29 0.77 3.46
C THR A 171 -21.23 1.74 2.95
N THR A 172 -20.66 1.47 1.77
CA THR A 172 -19.67 2.35 1.12
C THR A 172 -20.26 3.72 0.83
N ALA A 173 -21.50 3.78 0.32
CA ALA A 173 -22.19 5.02 0.03
C ALA A 173 -22.48 5.81 1.31
N ARG A 174 -23.01 5.16 2.36
CA ARG A 174 -23.29 5.81 3.65
C ARG A 174 -22.03 6.32 4.33
N LEU A 175 -20.94 5.54 4.36
CA LEU A 175 -19.64 5.99 4.87
C LEU A 175 -19.12 7.20 4.09
N THR A 176 -19.15 7.15 2.77
CA THR A 176 -18.68 8.26 1.92
C THR A 176 -19.50 9.53 2.17
N ARG A 177 -20.83 9.40 2.23
CA ARG A 177 -21.74 10.52 2.53
C ARG A 177 -21.46 11.14 3.90
N ALA A 178 -21.26 10.31 4.92
CA ALA A 178 -20.95 10.77 6.27
C ALA A 178 -19.57 11.45 6.34
N LEU A 179 -18.54 10.84 5.72
CA LEU A 179 -17.18 11.36 5.68
C LEU A 179 -17.09 12.72 4.98
N LEU A 180 -17.76 12.86 3.84
CA LEU A 180 -17.68 14.07 3.02
C LEU A 180 -18.73 15.13 3.38
N CYS A 181 -19.65 14.84 4.31
CA CYS A 181 -20.83 15.66 4.59
C CYS A 181 -21.76 15.84 3.37
N HIS A 182 -21.87 14.81 2.54
CA HIS A 182 -22.72 14.76 1.34
C HIS A 182 -23.90 13.79 1.51
N ALA A 183 -24.34 13.59 2.75
CA ALA A 183 -25.55 12.83 3.05
C ALA A 183 -26.81 13.65 2.75
N PRO A 184 -27.97 13.03 2.48
CA PRO A 184 -29.24 13.72 2.21
C PRO A 184 -29.87 14.33 3.47
N THR A 185 -29.05 15.04 4.24
CA THR A 185 -29.40 15.72 5.50
C THR A 185 -29.99 17.10 5.23
N GLY A 186 -30.59 17.72 6.25
CA GLY A 186 -31.03 19.11 6.19
C GLY A 186 -29.90 20.09 5.86
N GLU A 187 -28.68 19.83 6.36
CA GLU A 187 -27.48 20.60 6.02
C GLU A 187 -27.12 20.54 4.52
N TYR A 188 -27.34 19.39 3.87
CA TYR A 188 -27.16 19.27 2.43
C TYR A 188 -28.32 19.94 1.67
N ARG A 189 -29.56 19.72 2.11
CA ARG A 189 -30.76 20.24 1.47
C ARG A 189 -30.83 21.76 1.51
N SER A 190 -30.40 22.41 2.59
CA SER A 190 -30.35 23.88 2.67
C SER A 190 -29.50 24.51 1.55
N ARG A 191 -28.51 23.77 1.03
CA ARG A 191 -27.61 24.22 -0.04
C ARG A 191 -28.10 23.83 -1.44
N PHE A 192 -28.59 22.59 -1.60
CA PHE A 192 -28.86 22.00 -2.92
C PHE A 192 -30.35 21.81 -3.21
N HIS A 193 -31.20 21.77 -2.19
CA HIS A 193 -32.64 21.54 -2.27
C HIS A 193 -33.41 22.49 -1.32
N PRO A 194 -33.30 23.83 -1.50
CA PRO A 194 -33.74 24.82 -0.50
C PRO A 194 -35.26 24.88 -0.27
N ARG A 195 -36.05 24.14 -1.07
CA ARG A 195 -37.51 24.03 -0.93
C ARG A 195 -37.95 22.79 -0.14
N GLU A 196 -37.03 21.87 0.13
CA GLU A 196 -37.30 20.66 0.88
C GLU A 196 -37.05 20.89 2.38
N SER A 197 -37.65 20.06 3.23
CA SER A 197 -37.45 20.14 4.68
C SER A 197 -35.95 20.05 5.03
N VAL A 198 -35.56 20.73 6.10
CA VAL A 198 -34.21 20.67 6.68
C VAL A 198 -34.20 20.22 8.14
N LEU A 199 -35.38 19.94 8.69
CA LEU A 199 -35.59 19.66 10.11
C LEU A 199 -35.63 18.16 10.36
N CYS A 200 -35.09 17.71 11.49
CA CYS A 200 -35.11 16.31 11.87
C CYS A 200 -36.41 15.99 12.62
N PRO A 201 -37.15 14.93 12.26
CA PRO A 201 -38.38 14.55 12.95
C PRO A 201 -38.14 13.80 14.28
N CYS A 202 -36.93 13.89 14.85
CA CYS A 202 -36.59 13.16 16.08
C CYS A 202 -37.20 13.77 17.35
N ASP A 203 -37.57 15.04 17.29
CA ASP A 203 -38.23 15.78 18.37
C ASP A 203 -39.32 16.67 17.76
N PRO A 204 -40.60 16.28 17.86
CA PRO A 204 -41.71 17.04 17.29
C PRO A 204 -41.92 18.42 17.93
N LEU A 205 -41.35 18.69 19.12
CA LEU A 205 -41.50 19.98 19.80
C LEU A 205 -40.43 20.98 19.38
N HIS A 206 -39.21 20.51 19.13
CA HIS A 206 -38.06 21.37 18.86
C HIS A 206 -37.58 21.35 17.40
N GLU A 207 -37.99 20.35 16.61
CA GLU A 207 -37.68 20.19 15.18
C GLU A 207 -36.22 20.58 14.83
N PRO A 208 -35.21 19.93 15.43
CA PRO A 208 -33.82 20.37 15.33
C PRO A 208 -33.32 20.29 13.88
N PHE A 209 -32.47 21.23 13.48
CA PHE A 209 -31.85 21.22 12.16
C PHE A 209 -31.04 19.92 11.93
N GLN A 210 -31.35 19.18 10.87
CA GLN A 210 -30.70 17.90 10.60
C GLN A 210 -29.32 18.11 9.97
N SER A 211 -28.30 18.25 10.80
CA SER A 211 -26.89 18.28 10.37
C SER A 211 -26.19 16.92 10.54
N ARG A 212 -24.98 16.78 9.98
CA ARG A 212 -24.12 15.63 10.32
C ARG A 212 -23.81 15.59 11.82
N HIS A 213 -23.61 16.75 12.45
CA HIS A 213 -23.34 16.86 13.88
C HIS A 213 -24.51 16.31 14.69
N HIS A 214 -25.72 16.79 14.40
CA HIS A 214 -26.94 16.33 15.04
C HIS A 214 -27.10 14.82 14.88
N THR A 215 -26.95 14.31 13.65
CA THR A 215 -27.06 12.87 13.34
C THR A 215 -26.08 12.02 14.16
N LEU A 216 -24.81 12.44 14.29
CA LEU A 216 -23.79 11.65 14.98
C LEU A 216 -23.85 11.76 16.51
N PHE A 217 -24.18 12.94 17.04
CA PHE A 217 -23.89 13.25 18.44
C PHE A 217 -25.13 13.57 19.29
N GLU A 218 -26.25 13.94 18.69
CA GLU A 218 -27.40 14.51 19.43
C GLU A 218 -28.71 13.76 19.18
N CYS A 219 -28.94 13.30 17.95
CA CYS A 219 -30.21 12.76 17.50
C CYS A 219 -30.61 11.51 18.28
N SER A 220 -31.81 11.54 18.88
CA SER A 220 -32.37 10.44 19.69
C SER A 220 -32.72 9.20 18.88
N ARG A 221 -32.81 9.31 17.54
CA ARG A 221 -33.10 8.19 16.63
C ARG A 221 -31.94 7.21 16.47
N TYR A 222 -30.73 7.59 16.87
CA TYR A 222 -29.52 6.82 16.63
C TYR A 222 -28.83 6.44 17.94
N VAL A 223 -28.44 5.17 18.04
CA VAL A 223 -27.68 4.64 19.17
C VAL A 223 -26.20 4.97 19.01
N ARG A 224 -25.54 5.29 20.13
CA ARG A 224 -24.11 5.62 20.17
C ARG A 224 -23.51 5.25 21.52
N PRO A 225 -22.21 4.93 21.58
CA PRO A 225 -21.51 4.73 22.86
C PRO A 225 -21.51 6.00 23.72
N ASP A 226 -21.36 5.82 25.03
CA ASP A 226 -21.12 6.93 25.94
C ASP A 226 -19.85 7.71 25.54
N SER A 227 -19.93 9.03 25.62
CA SER A 227 -18.84 9.94 25.23
C SER A 227 -18.35 9.76 23.78
N PHE A 228 -19.18 9.25 22.86
CA PHE A 228 -18.80 9.03 21.46
C PHE A 228 -18.16 10.25 20.80
N GLN A 229 -18.68 11.45 21.04
CA GLN A 229 -18.11 12.69 20.53
C GLN A 229 -16.66 12.91 20.99
N ASN A 230 -16.35 12.59 22.26
CA ASN A 230 -14.99 12.68 22.79
C ASN A 230 -14.07 11.61 22.18
N GLN A 231 -14.57 10.40 21.96
CA GLN A 231 -13.82 9.34 21.29
C GLN A 231 -13.42 9.75 19.86
N VAL A 232 -14.37 10.29 19.09
CA VAL A 232 -14.10 10.83 17.74
C VAL A 232 -13.07 11.95 17.79
N ARG A 233 -13.25 12.94 18.68
CA ARG A 233 -12.30 14.06 18.85
C ARG A 233 -10.89 13.63 19.25
N GLN A 234 -10.72 12.49 19.91
CA GLN A 234 -9.41 12.00 20.32
C GLN A 234 -8.78 11.01 19.32
N ALA A 235 -9.58 10.45 18.41
CA ALA A 235 -9.12 9.48 17.43
C ALA A 235 -8.15 10.11 16.42
N LYS A 236 -7.00 9.46 16.20
CA LYS A 236 -6.09 9.82 15.09
C LYS A 236 -6.71 9.50 13.73
N ASP A 237 -7.57 8.48 13.70
CA ASP A 237 -8.32 8.04 12.52
C ASP A 237 -9.72 7.63 12.98
N PRO A 238 -10.75 8.46 12.76
CA PRO A 238 -12.10 8.19 13.26
C PRO A 238 -12.92 7.30 12.29
N VAL A 239 -12.34 6.79 11.19
CA VAL A 239 -13.09 6.03 10.18
C VAL A 239 -13.72 4.76 10.74
N LEU A 240 -13.01 4.03 11.61
CA LEU A 240 -13.54 2.84 12.26
C LEU A 240 -14.72 3.18 13.19
N LEU A 241 -14.60 4.24 14.00
CA LEU A 241 -15.67 4.71 14.88
C LEU A 241 -16.92 5.13 14.08
N LEU A 242 -16.71 5.76 12.93
CA LEU A 242 -17.79 6.14 12.03
C LEU A 242 -18.47 4.91 11.39
N TYR A 243 -17.69 3.89 11.05
CA TYR A 243 -18.22 2.61 10.57
C TYR A 243 -19.06 1.93 11.64
N ASP A 244 -18.55 1.78 12.86
CA ASP A 244 -19.29 1.14 13.96
C ASP A 244 -20.62 1.86 14.23
N PHE A 245 -20.62 3.20 14.15
CA PHE A 245 -21.85 3.99 14.24
C PHE A 245 -22.83 3.68 13.09
N ILE A 246 -22.37 3.62 11.84
CA ILE A 246 -23.20 3.37 10.66
C ILE A 246 -23.73 1.93 10.61
N ASP A 247 -22.94 0.98 11.11
CA ASP A 247 -23.31 -0.43 11.22
C ASP A 247 -24.43 -0.63 12.26
N ALA A 248 -24.28 -0.01 13.44
CA ALA A 248 -25.31 -0.01 14.48
C ALA A 248 -26.58 0.78 14.08
N ASN A 249 -26.47 1.71 13.12
CA ASN A 249 -27.56 2.60 12.69
C ASN A 249 -27.79 2.49 11.17
N PRO A 250 -28.47 1.44 10.68
CA PRO A 250 -28.57 1.13 9.25
C PRO A 250 -29.24 2.24 8.41
N LEU A 251 -30.03 3.11 9.03
CA LEU A 251 -30.74 4.20 8.35
C LEU A 251 -29.99 5.54 8.41
N ALA A 252 -28.93 5.67 9.22
CA ALA A 252 -28.15 6.90 9.29
C ALA A 252 -27.49 7.23 7.95
N PHE A 253 -27.53 8.50 7.53
CA PHE A 253 -26.98 8.99 6.25
C PHE A 253 -27.54 8.30 4.99
N SER A 254 -28.65 7.58 5.13
CA SER A 254 -29.43 7.03 4.01
C SER A 254 -30.50 8.02 3.56
N PHE A 255 -31.09 7.78 2.39
CA PHE A 255 -32.25 8.56 1.92
C PHE A 255 -33.53 8.27 2.71
N ALA A 256 -33.63 7.11 3.38
CA ALA A 256 -34.83 6.73 4.13
C ALA A 256 -35.11 7.65 5.33
N HIS A 257 -34.07 8.27 5.89
CA HIS A 257 -34.14 9.19 7.03
C HIS A 257 -33.75 10.62 6.68
N ALA A 258 -33.88 11.01 5.41
CA ALA A 258 -33.83 12.41 5.03
C ALA A 258 -34.95 13.20 5.75
N PRO A 259 -34.80 14.53 5.92
CA PRO A 259 -35.84 15.41 6.48
C PRO A 259 -37.18 15.34 5.75
#